data_AF-A0A7L4ZR27-F1
#
_entry.id   AF-A0A7L4ZR27-F1
#
_cell.length_a   1.000
_cell.length_b   1.000
_cell.length_c   1.000
_cell.angle_alpha   90.00
_cell.angle_beta   90.00
_cell.angle_gamma   90.00
#
_symmetry.space_group_name_H-M   'P 1'
#
loop_
_entity.id
_entity.type
_entity.pdbx_description
1 polymer ?
#
loop_
_entity_poly.entity_id
_entity_poly.type
_entity_poly.pdbx_seq_one_letter_code
_entity_poly.pdbx_strand_id
1 'polypeptide(L)'
;MKKIKPILLTIACFTLLSFTIKSSSIFQKPLQDIGIIKQSLLKPNQFNKTQKGTWVLLNGQEINKESKLYKLLEENFDLNILTKKDNKYFLPNASGAFIRASNVNGEGKDPDKDRKVGSIQDDLIKIHEHNYWGGTGNKWYKNFNTNGGGNHPSEKNLSNVKTHNSLLGSETRPVNISMYTYIKISN
;
A
#
# COMPACT_ATOMS: atom_id res chain seq x y z
N MET A 1 -36.88 -78.30 9.51
CA MET A 1 -36.96 -76.82 9.45
C MET A 1 -36.11 -76.22 10.58
N LYS A 2 -34.91 -75.69 10.28
CA LYS A 2 -33.99 -75.14 11.29
C LYS A 2 -34.27 -73.64 11.48
N LYS A 3 -34.64 -73.24 12.71
CA LYS A 3 -34.86 -71.84 13.10
C LYS A 3 -33.52 -71.11 13.11
N ILE A 4 -33.34 -70.16 12.18
CA ILE A 4 -32.19 -69.24 12.16
C ILE A 4 -32.36 -68.28 13.34
N LYS A 5 -31.35 -68.20 14.22
CA LYS A 5 -31.36 -67.36 15.42
C LYS A 5 -31.27 -65.87 15.02
N PRO A 6 -32.09 -64.97 15.61
CA PRO A 6 -32.17 -63.55 15.23
C PRO A 6 -30.95 -62.68 15.62
N ILE A 7 -29.87 -63.30 16.10
CA ILE A 7 -28.71 -62.57 16.65
C ILE A 7 -27.69 -62.22 15.55
N LEU A 8 -27.67 -62.91 14.41
CA LEU A 8 -26.74 -62.58 13.31
C LEU A 8 -27.17 -61.39 12.46
N LEU A 9 -28.45 -60.99 12.47
CA LEU A 9 -28.95 -59.92 11.62
C LEU A 9 -28.64 -58.51 12.18
N THR A 10 -28.45 -58.38 13.49
CA THR A 10 -28.17 -57.10 14.15
C THR A 10 -26.71 -56.67 14.00
N ILE A 11 -25.77 -57.60 13.84
CA ILE A 11 -24.34 -57.30 13.67
C ILE A 11 -24.04 -56.80 12.24
N ALA A 12 -24.81 -57.23 11.24
CA ALA A 12 -24.66 -56.77 9.86
C ALA A 12 -25.17 -55.33 9.64
N CYS A 13 -26.16 -54.85 10.43
CA CYS A 13 -26.65 -53.48 10.30
C CYS A 13 -25.72 -52.43 10.96
N PHE A 14 -24.90 -52.82 11.96
CA PHE A 14 -23.99 -51.89 12.61
C PHE A 14 -22.64 -51.73 11.88
N THR A 15 -22.26 -52.67 11.01
CA THR A 15 -21.03 -52.55 10.21
C THR A 15 -21.24 -51.82 8.89
N LEU A 16 -22.48 -51.71 8.39
CA LEU A 16 -22.82 -50.96 7.18
C LEU A 16 -23.08 -49.46 7.43
N LEU A 17 -23.33 -49.04 8.68
CA LEU A 17 -23.47 -47.62 9.04
C LEU A 17 -22.13 -46.91 9.31
N SER A 18 -21.01 -47.61 9.13
CA SER A 18 -19.65 -47.05 9.23
C SER A 18 -19.09 -46.64 7.87
N PHE A 19 -19.92 -46.63 6.82
CA PHE A 19 -19.60 -46.01 5.53
C PHE A 19 -19.52 -44.49 5.68
N THR A 20 -18.37 -44.06 6.19
CA THR A 20 -17.56 -43.03 5.54
C THR A 20 -18.33 -41.77 5.15
N ILE A 21 -18.85 -41.05 6.14
CA ILE A 21 -18.78 -39.59 6.07
C ILE A 21 -17.29 -39.25 6.24
N LYS A 22 -16.48 -39.52 5.20
CA LYS A 22 -15.35 -38.64 4.92
C LYS A 22 -16.06 -37.35 4.59
N SER A 23 -16.26 -36.54 5.63
CA SER A 23 -16.36 -35.11 5.48
C SER A 23 -15.12 -34.76 4.68
N SER A 24 -15.27 -34.70 3.36
CA SER A 24 -14.54 -33.76 2.55
C SER A 24 -15.02 -32.39 3.03
N SER A 25 -14.62 -32.02 4.25
CA SER A 25 -13.96 -30.73 4.37
C SER A 25 -12.83 -30.85 3.36
N ILE A 26 -13.15 -30.43 2.13
CA ILE A 26 -12.23 -29.76 1.28
C ILE A 26 -11.69 -28.70 2.24
N PHE A 27 -10.61 -29.03 2.94
CA PHE A 27 -9.65 -28.05 3.40
C PHE A 27 -9.28 -27.39 2.08
N GLN A 28 -10.09 -26.40 1.67
CA GLN A 28 -9.62 -25.32 0.84
C GLN A 28 -8.46 -24.83 1.65
N LYS A 29 -7.27 -25.36 1.31
CA LYS A 29 -6.02 -24.98 1.93
C LYS A 29 -6.09 -23.47 1.87
N PRO A 30 -6.24 -22.80 3.02
CA PRO A 30 -6.75 -21.45 3.01
C PRO A 30 -5.82 -20.68 2.08
N LEU A 31 -6.38 -19.81 1.24
CA LEU A 31 -5.63 -18.85 0.43
C LEU A 31 -4.81 -17.87 1.30
N GLN A 32 -4.58 -18.24 2.57
CA GLN A 32 -3.70 -17.62 3.53
C GLN A 32 -2.43 -17.21 2.82
N ASP A 33 -2.35 -15.89 2.73
CA ASP A 33 -1.19 -15.09 2.41
C ASP A 33 -0.97 -14.68 0.95
N ILE A 34 -1.76 -15.12 -0.02
CA ILE A 34 -1.61 -14.59 -1.40
C ILE A 34 -1.99 -13.11 -1.41
N GLY A 35 -1.11 -12.27 -1.97
CA GLY A 35 -1.26 -10.81 -1.96
C GLY A 35 -0.72 -10.11 -0.69
N ILE A 36 -0.25 -10.85 0.32
CA ILE A 36 0.39 -10.24 1.50
C ILE A 36 1.67 -9.54 1.11
N ILE A 37 1.86 -8.34 1.68
CA ILE A 37 3.06 -7.55 1.56
C ILE A 37 3.93 -7.73 2.82
N LYS A 38 5.24 -7.87 2.63
CA LYS A 38 6.24 -7.87 3.71
C LYS A 38 7.38 -6.92 3.39
N GLN A 39 7.87 -6.22 4.41
CA GLN A 39 9.12 -5.45 4.33
C GLN A 39 10.27 -6.27 4.92
N SER A 40 11.44 -6.24 4.30
CA SER A 40 12.62 -6.96 4.78
C SER A 40 13.93 -6.24 4.44
N LEU A 41 14.94 -6.43 5.28
CA LEU A 41 16.33 -6.02 4.99
C LEU A 41 17.04 -7.00 4.04
N LEU A 42 16.51 -8.20 3.86
CA LEU A 42 17.13 -9.24 3.03
C LEU A 42 16.90 -8.96 1.54
N LYS A 43 17.96 -9.16 0.73
CA LYS A 43 17.86 -9.13 -0.74
C LYS A 43 17.01 -10.31 -1.25
N PRO A 44 16.46 -10.27 -2.48
CA PRO A 44 15.52 -11.29 -2.97
C PRO A 44 16.04 -12.73 -2.83
N ASN A 45 17.30 -12.96 -3.21
CA ASN A 45 17.93 -14.28 -3.15
C ASN A 45 18.09 -14.82 -1.71
N GLN A 46 18.16 -13.94 -0.72
CA GLN A 46 18.25 -14.30 0.70
C GLN A 46 16.86 -14.43 1.31
N PHE A 47 15.96 -13.51 1.00
CA PHE A 47 14.59 -13.51 1.48
C PHE A 47 13.86 -14.81 1.10
N ASN A 48 13.96 -15.21 -0.18
CA ASN A 48 13.32 -16.42 -0.69
C ASN A 48 13.86 -17.73 -0.06
N LYS A 49 15.04 -17.71 0.58
CA LYS A 49 15.54 -18.86 1.34
C LYS A 49 14.90 -18.99 2.72
N THR A 50 14.32 -17.90 3.25
CA THR A 50 13.74 -17.85 4.61
C THR A 50 12.23 -17.91 4.61
N GLN A 51 11.58 -17.67 3.47
CA GLN A 51 10.12 -17.64 3.35
C GLN A 51 9.60 -18.83 2.54
N LYS A 52 8.42 -19.33 2.90
CA LYS A 52 7.70 -20.33 2.11
C LYS A 52 6.88 -19.66 1.01
N GLY A 53 6.80 -20.30 -0.15
CA GLY A 53 6.08 -19.83 -1.32
C GLY A 53 6.90 -18.94 -2.24
N THR A 54 6.23 -18.37 -3.24
CA THR A 54 6.83 -17.48 -4.24
C THR A 54 6.60 -16.03 -3.85
N TRP A 55 7.68 -15.35 -3.49
CA TRP A 55 7.70 -13.93 -3.19
C TRP A 55 8.48 -13.19 -4.26
N VAL A 56 7.97 -12.03 -4.66
CA VAL A 56 8.61 -11.15 -5.64
C VAL A 56 8.67 -9.73 -5.11
N LEU A 57 9.64 -8.95 -5.60
CA LEU A 57 9.73 -7.54 -5.26
C LEU A 57 8.51 -6.78 -5.79
N LEU A 58 8.00 -5.86 -4.99
CA LEU A 58 6.95 -4.92 -5.37
C LEU A 58 7.59 -3.71 -6.09
N ASN A 59 8.16 -3.95 -7.27
CA ASN A 59 9.02 -3.00 -7.98
C ASN A 59 8.50 -2.60 -9.38
N GLY A 60 7.20 -2.76 -9.63
CA GLY A 60 6.63 -2.44 -10.94
C GLY A 60 6.77 -3.54 -12.01
N GLN A 61 7.25 -4.73 -11.65
CA GLN A 61 7.42 -5.82 -12.64
C GLN A 61 6.08 -6.37 -13.15
N GLU A 62 6.10 -6.94 -14.36
CA GLU A 62 4.97 -7.68 -14.93
C GLU A 62 4.62 -8.86 -14.03
N ILE A 63 3.33 -9.03 -13.71
CA ILE A 63 2.87 -10.19 -12.95
C ILE A 63 2.75 -11.40 -13.88
N ASN A 64 3.29 -12.54 -13.47
CA ASN A 64 3.12 -13.79 -14.21
C ASN A 64 1.64 -14.21 -14.17
N LYS A 65 1.02 -14.41 -15.34
CA LYS A 65 -0.38 -14.85 -15.47
C LYS A 65 -0.64 -16.23 -14.85
N GLU A 66 0.39 -17.06 -14.75
CA GLU A 66 0.31 -18.36 -14.08
C GLU A 66 0.41 -18.27 -12.55
N SER A 67 0.71 -17.10 -11.99
CA SER A 67 0.77 -16.91 -10.55
C SER A 67 -0.61 -17.06 -9.91
N LYS A 68 -0.65 -17.56 -8.67
CA LYS A 68 -1.91 -17.69 -7.93
C LYS A 68 -2.55 -16.34 -7.67
N LEU A 69 -1.76 -15.29 -7.43
CA LEU A 69 -2.26 -13.93 -7.26
C LEU A 69 -2.96 -13.43 -8.52
N TYR A 70 -2.36 -13.62 -9.71
CA TYR A 70 -3.00 -13.18 -10.96
C TYR A 70 -4.34 -13.88 -11.17
N LYS A 71 -4.35 -15.21 -11.10
CA LYS A 71 -5.58 -16.02 -11.28
C LYS A 71 -6.64 -15.64 -10.25
N LEU A 72 -6.24 -15.44 -8.99
CA LEU A 72 -7.14 -15.01 -7.92
C LEU A 72 -7.80 -13.67 -8.27
N LEU A 73 -7.02 -12.68 -8.73
CA LEU A 73 -7.52 -11.37 -9.12
C LEU A 73 -8.39 -11.41 -10.39
N GLU A 74 -8.05 -12.26 -11.35
CA GLU A 74 -8.79 -12.42 -12.60
C GLU A 74 -10.14 -13.12 -12.41
N GLU A 75 -10.17 -14.19 -11.62
CA GLU A 75 -11.34 -15.05 -11.48
C GLU A 75 -12.30 -14.59 -10.37
N ASN A 76 -11.76 -14.00 -9.29
CA ASN A 76 -12.52 -13.80 -8.04
C ASN A 76 -12.57 -12.34 -7.57
N PHE A 77 -11.72 -11.46 -8.10
CA PHE A 77 -11.63 -10.06 -7.68
C PHE A 77 -11.50 -9.12 -8.88
N ASP A 78 -10.83 -7.99 -8.69
CA ASP A 78 -10.66 -6.95 -9.70
C ASP A 78 -9.18 -6.81 -10.10
N LEU A 79 -8.85 -7.26 -11.32
CA LEU A 79 -7.52 -7.07 -11.92
C LEU A 79 -7.14 -5.60 -12.06
N ASN A 80 -8.10 -4.68 -12.02
CA ASN A 80 -7.82 -3.27 -12.17
C ASN A 80 -6.92 -2.75 -11.04
N ILE A 81 -6.83 -3.40 -9.87
CA ILE A 81 -5.86 -3.00 -8.82
C ILE A 81 -4.39 -3.01 -9.31
N LEU A 82 -4.12 -3.71 -10.40
CA LEU A 82 -2.82 -3.73 -11.08
C LEU A 82 -2.79 -2.70 -12.22
N THR A 83 -1.61 -2.16 -12.50
CA THR A 83 -1.43 -1.26 -13.64
C THR A 83 -1.48 -2.07 -14.94
N LYS A 84 -2.38 -1.71 -15.86
CA LYS A 84 -2.47 -2.35 -17.18
C LYS A 84 -1.71 -1.51 -18.22
N LYS A 85 -0.79 -2.14 -18.96
CA LYS A 85 -0.08 -1.54 -20.10
C LYS A 85 0.11 -2.59 -21.18
N ASP A 86 -0.21 -2.27 -22.43
CA ASP A 86 -0.01 -3.16 -23.60
C ASP A 86 -0.56 -4.59 -23.39
N ASN A 87 -1.76 -4.69 -22.81
CA ASN A 87 -2.44 -5.95 -22.46
C ASN A 87 -1.70 -6.85 -21.44
N LYS A 88 -0.75 -6.26 -20.70
CA LYS A 88 -0.03 -6.86 -19.58
C LYS A 88 -0.41 -6.15 -18.29
N TYR A 89 -0.28 -6.86 -17.18
CA TYR A 89 -0.55 -6.33 -15.85
C TYR A 89 0.75 -6.26 -15.05
N PHE A 90 0.91 -5.16 -14.31
CA PHE A 90 2.12 -4.85 -13.58
C PHE A 90 1.77 -4.67 -12.11
N LEU A 91 2.61 -5.24 -11.25
CA LEU A 91 2.55 -4.99 -9.81
C LEU A 91 2.80 -3.51 -9.52
N PRO A 92 2.28 -2.97 -8.40
CA PRO A 92 2.71 -1.66 -7.93
C PRO A 92 4.22 -1.56 -7.75
N ASN A 93 4.77 -0.35 -7.86
CA ASN A 93 6.16 -0.06 -7.55
C ASN A 93 6.27 0.69 -6.22
N ALA A 94 6.68 -0.02 -5.17
CA ALA A 94 6.88 0.53 -3.84
C ALA A 94 8.31 1.05 -3.60
N SER A 95 9.18 1.04 -4.61
CA SER A 95 10.56 1.50 -4.46
C SER A 95 10.59 3.01 -4.21
N GLY A 96 11.07 3.41 -3.03
CA GLY A 96 11.09 4.83 -2.62
C GLY A 96 9.71 5.43 -2.31
N ALA A 97 8.65 4.62 -2.32
CA ALA A 97 7.30 5.07 -2.01
C ALA A 97 6.93 4.76 -0.54
N PHE A 98 6.15 5.64 0.08
CA PHE A 98 5.52 5.36 1.36
C PHE A 98 4.24 4.55 1.16
N ILE A 99 4.05 3.51 1.97
CA ILE A 99 2.81 2.73 1.98
C ILE A 99 1.78 3.48 2.81
N ARG A 100 0.58 3.66 2.24
CA ARG A 100 -0.58 4.23 2.94
C ARG A 100 -1.73 3.21 2.94
N ALA A 101 -2.52 3.21 4.01
CA ALA A 101 -3.78 2.49 4.05
C ALA A 101 -4.84 3.20 3.19
N SER A 102 -5.56 2.44 2.37
CA SER A 102 -6.72 2.94 1.63
C SER A 102 -7.93 3.13 2.55
N ASN A 103 -8.80 4.06 2.19
CA ASN A 103 -10.14 4.12 2.77
C ASN A 103 -10.91 2.84 2.38
N VAL A 104 -11.80 2.36 3.25
CA VAL A 104 -12.64 1.19 2.99
C VAL A 104 -14.06 1.57 3.34
N ASN A 105 -15.00 1.35 2.42
CA ASN A 105 -16.43 1.68 2.61
C ASN A 105 -16.68 3.15 2.99
N GLY A 106 -15.84 4.07 2.48
CA GLY A 106 -15.92 5.50 2.79
C GLY A 106 -15.36 5.87 4.17
N GLU A 107 -14.85 4.92 4.95
CA GLU A 107 -14.20 5.16 6.24
C GLU A 107 -12.71 5.45 6.04
N GLY A 108 -12.23 6.52 6.68
CA GLY A 108 -10.82 6.90 6.70
C GLY A 108 -10.60 8.41 6.64
N LYS A 109 -9.32 8.80 6.56
CA LYS A 109 -8.89 10.21 6.53
C LYS A 109 -8.20 10.59 5.22
N ASP A 110 -8.06 9.67 4.25
CA ASP A 110 -7.53 10.05 2.95
C ASP A 110 -8.55 11.01 2.29
N PRO A 111 -8.14 12.23 1.89
CA PRO A 111 -9.01 13.18 1.22
C PRO A 111 -9.52 12.65 -0.13
N ASP A 112 -8.77 11.75 -0.76
CA ASP A 112 -9.22 11.02 -1.95
C ASP A 112 -9.92 9.73 -1.51
N LYS A 113 -11.25 9.79 -1.40
CA LYS A 113 -12.06 8.69 -0.87
C LYS A 113 -12.11 7.47 -1.77
N ASP A 114 -11.96 7.69 -3.07
CA ASP A 114 -12.07 6.65 -4.10
C ASP A 114 -10.68 6.24 -4.62
N ARG A 115 -9.61 6.57 -3.87
CA ARG A 115 -8.24 6.19 -4.22
C ARG A 115 -8.15 4.69 -4.40
N LYS A 116 -7.82 4.30 -5.62
CA LYS A 116 -7.67 2.91 -5.99
C LYS A 116 -6.47 2.26 -5.29
N VAL A 117 -6.66 1.05 -4.75
CA VAL A 117 -5.59 0.25 -4.13
C VAL A 117 -4.48 0.02 -5.15
N GLY A 118 -3.23 0.23 -4.73
CA GLY A 118 -2.04 0.06 -5.59
C GLY A 118 -1.68 1.29 -6.44
N SER A 119 -2.52 2.34 -6.45
CA SER A 119 -2.18 3.60 -7.12
C SER A 119 -1.06 4.36 -6.38
N ILE A 120 -0.21 5.05 -7.15
CA ILE A 120 0.82 5.94 -6.63
C ILE A 120 0.22 7.34 -6.45
N GLN A 121 0.55 7.98 -5.33
CA GLN A 121 0.27 9.38 -5.11
C GLN A 121 1.56 10.18 -5.27
N ASP A 122 1.52 11.23 -6.08
CA ASP A 122 2.63 12.18 -6.19
C ASP A 122 2.83 12.95 -4.87
N ASP A 123 4.07 13.38 -4.62
CA ASP A 123 4.40 14.21 -3.48
C ASP A 123 3.61 15.53 -3.54
N LEU A 124 2.87 15.85 -2.48
CA LEU A 124 2.07 17.08 -2.37
C LEU A 124 2.40 17.82 -1.09
N ILE A 125 2.62 19.13 -1.20
CA ILE A 125 2.70 20.03 -0.05
C ILE A 125 1.34 20.68 0.12
N LYS A 126 0.77 20.61 1.32
CA LYS A 126 -0.50 21.27 1.63
C LYS A 126 -0.37 22.79 1.41
N ILE A 127 -1.33 23.38 0.70
CA ILE A 127 -1.43 24.84 0.55
C ILE A 127 -1.46 25.46 1.94
N HIS A 128 -0.58 26.42 2.17
CA HIS A 128 -0.50 27.20 3.39
C HIS A 128 -0.01 28.61 3.05
N GLU A 129 -0.37 29.57 3.89
CA GLU A 129 -0.03 30.99 3.72
C GLU A 129 0.76 31.48 4.94
N HIS A 130 1.72 32.36 4.71
CA HIS A 130 2.48 33.03 5.76
C HIS A 130 2.03 34.48 5.82
N ASN A 131 1.28 34.83 6.86
CA ASN A 131 0.94 36.22 7.14
C ASN A 131 2.14 36.88 7.80
N TYR A 132 2.93 37.60 7.01
CA TYR A 132 3.92 38.52 7.57
C TYR A 132 3.18 39.72 8.14
N TRP A 133 3.12 39.80 9.47
CA TRP A 133 2.77 41.05 10.14
C TRP A 133 3.91 42.03 9.90
N GLY A 134 3.91 42.70 8.75
CA GLY A 134 4.68 43.91 8.55
C GLY A 134 4.21 44.86 9.64
N GLY A 135 5.06 45.12 10.64
CA GLY A 135 4.72 45.95 11.78
C GLY A 135 4.31 47.34 11.33
N THR A 136 3.02 47.54 11.06
CA THR A 136 2.38 48.84 11.18
C THR A 136 2.44 49.20 12.65
N GLY A 137 3.51 49.91 13.04
CA GLY A 137 3.59 50.56 14.34
C GLY A 137 4.68 50.07 15.29
N ASN A 138 5.89 49.76 14.81
CA ASN A 138 7.04 50.01 15.69
C ASN A 138 7.31 51.52 15.71
N LYS A 139 6.77 52.19 16.75
CA LYS A 139 7.27 53.47 17.30
C LYS A 139 8.77 53.44 17.66
N TRP A 140 9.46 52.32 17.42
CA TRP A 140 10.90 52.09 17.59
C TRP A 140 11.78 52.55 16.41
N TYR A 141 11.20 53.02 15.30
CA TYR A 141 11.96 53.55 14.14
C TYR A 141 11.97 55.09 14.04
N LYS A 142 11.90 55.80 15.17
CA LYS A 142 11.87 57.29 15.16
C LYS A 142 13.17 57.99 14.73
N ASN A 143 14.25 57.27 14.40
CA ASN A 143 15.54 57.86 14.04
C ASN A 143 16.10 57.42 12.68
N PHE A 144 15.29 56.87 11.76
CA PHE A 144 15.72 56.81 10.36
C PHE A 144 15.41 58.15 9.70
N ASN A 145 16.43 59.00 9.67
CA ASN A 145 16.44 60.27 8.96
C ASN A 145 16.28 60.00 7.45
N THR A 146 15.08 60.23 6.90
CA THR A 146 14.77 60.04 5.47
C THR A 146 15.30 61.17 4.58
N ASN A 147 16.11 62.10 5.11
CA ASN A 147 16.70 63.19 4.33
C ASN A 147 18.07 62.86 3.72
N GLY A 148 18.57 61.63 3.90
CA GLY A 148 19.68 61.13 3.11
C GLY A 148 19.17 60.80 1.71
N GLY A 149 19.57 61.58 0.69
CA GLY A 149 19.23 61.39 -0.73
C GLY A 149 19.83 60.11 -1.36
N GLY A 150 19.73 58.98 -0.67
CA GLY A 150 19.89 57.66 -1.25
C GLY A 150 18.50 57.07 -1.47
N ASN A 151 18.23 56.57 -2.67
CA ASN A 151 17.06 55.75 -2.98
C ASN A 151 16.98 54.58 -1.98
N HIS A 152 16.32 54.80 -0.84
CA HIS A 152 16.21 53.79 0.20
C HIS A 152 15.13 52.80 -0.27
N PRO A 153 15.45 51.51 -0.44
CA PRO A 153 14.51 50.53 -1.00
C PRO A 153 13.41 50.13 0.00
N SER A 154 12.96 51.07 0.85
CA SER A 154 11.83 50.88 1.77
C SER A 154 10.47 51.00 1.09
N GLU A 155 10.42 51.33 -0.21
CA GLU A 155 9.32 50.97 -1.11
C GLU A 155 9.56 49.65 -1.84
N LYS A 156 10.40 48.75 -1.29
CA LYS A 156 10.23 47.34 -1.61
C LYS A 156 8.86 46.95 -1.09
N ASN A 157 7.86 47.05 -1.94
CA ASN A 157 6.74 46.11 -1.97
C ASN A 157 7.36 44.76 -1.59
N LEU A 158 7.15 44.34 -0.34
CA LEU A 158 7.36 42.95 0.04
C LEU A 158 6.21 42.21 -0.64
N SER A 159 6.26 42.17 -1.97
CA SER A 159 5.43 41.32 -2.79
C SER A 159 5.54 39.96 -2.16
N ASN A 160 4.40 39.41 -1.72
CA ASN A 160 4.28 38.09 -1.13
C ASN A 160 5.36 37.20 -1.70
N VAL A 161 6.34 36.84 -0.88
CA VAL A 161 7.31 35.83 -1.29
C VAL A 161 6.50 34.55 -1.36
N LYS A 162 5.91 34.32 -2.53
CA LYS A 162 5.50 32.98 -2.94
C LYS A 162 6.76 32.16 -2.73
N THR A 163 6.62 31.01 -2.09
CA THR A 163 7.69 30.01 -2.06
C THR A 163 8.15 29.82 -3.50
N HIS A 164 9.25 30.48 -3.85
CA HIS A 164 9.78 30.44 -5.19
C HIS A 164 10.40 29.06 -5.30
N ASN A 165 9.88 28.29 -6.26
CA ASN A 165 10.55 27.13 -6.83
C ASN A 165 11.98 27.50 -7.20
N SER A 166 12.95 27.30 -6.31
CA SER A 166 14.36 27.09 -6.67
C SER A 166 15.27 27.04 -5.44
N LEU A 167 15.82 25.84 -5.20
CA LEU A 167 17.23 25.61 -4.83
C LEU A 167 17.65 25.79 -3.36
N LEU A 168 17.20 24.90 -2.46
CA LEU A 168 17.97 24.51 -1.26
C LEU A 168 17.62 23.05 -0.87
N GLY A 169 18.55 22.10 -1.07
CA GLY A 169 18.50 20.68 -0.63
C GLY A 169 17.24 19.87 -1.00
N SER A 170 17.34 18.91 -1.93
CA SER A 170 16.21 18.20 -2.57
C SER A 170 15.23 17.44 -1.65
N GLU A 171 15.49 17.31 -0.36
CA GLU A 171 14.72 16.41 0.51
C GLU A 171 14.27 17.09 1.80
N THR A 172 12.99 17.50 1.83
CA THR A 172 12.24 17.91 3.04
C THR A 172 11.44 16.74 3.63
N ARG A 173 11.90 15.49 3.42
CA ARG A 173 11.21 14.29 3.93
C ARG A 173 11.71 13.95 5.34
N PRO A 174 10.87 13.42 6.24
CA PRO A 174 11.33 12.86 7.51
C PRO A 174 12.43 11.81 7.29
N VAL A 175 13.36 11.68 8.24
CA VAL A 175 14.38 10.62 8.24
C VAL A 175 13.67 9.27 8.11
N ASN A 176 14.04 8.49 7.09
CA ASN A 176 13.41 7.21 6.77
C ASN A 176 14.44 6.08 6.65
N ILE A 177 13.98 4.85 6.81
CA ILE A 177 14.77 3.64 6.58
C ILE A 177 14.28 2.97 5.30
N SER A 178 15.21 2.58 4.43
CA SER A 178 14.90 1.85 3.19
C SER A 178 14.89 0.35 3.44
N MET A 179 13.82 -0.31 3.02
CA MET A 179 13.64 -1.77 3.10
C MET A 179 13.12 -2.29 1.76
N TYR A 180 13.42 -3.55 1.44
CA TYR A 180 12.81 -4.22 0.30
C TYR A 180 11.35 -4.57 0.63
N THR A 181 10.44 -4.21 -0.26
CA THR A 181 9.02 -4.57 -0.15
C THR A 181 8.72 -5.74 -1.09
N TYR A 182 8.19 -6.82 -0.53
CA TYR A 182 7.85 -8.04 -1.25
C TYR A 182 6.35 -8.29 -1.21
N ILE A 183 5.82 -8.95 -2.24
CA ILE A 183 4.45 -9.47 -2.28
C ILE A 183 4.49 -10.98 -2.54
N LYS A 184 3.63 -11.73 -1.84
CA LYS A 184 3.47 -13.18 -2.08
C LYS A 184 2.53 -13.41 -3.26
N ILE A 185 3.03 -14.04 -4.31
CA ILE A 185 2.25 -14.28 -5.54
C ILE A 185 1.81 -15.72 -5.71
N SER A 186 2.46 -16.67 -5.03
CA SER A 186 2.10 -18.09 -5.00
C SER A 186 2.55 -18.77 -3.69
N ASN A 187 1.91 -19.90 -3.37
CA ASN A 187 2.32 -20.84 -2.30
C ASN A 187 3.15 -21.97 -2.88
#